data_AF-A0A5V6M4T5-F1
#
_entry.id   AF-A0A5V6M4T5-F1
#
_cell.length_a   1.000
_cell.length_b   1.000
_cell.length_c   1.000
_cell.angle_alpha   90.00
_cell.angle_beta   90.00
_cell.angle_gamma   90.00
#
_symmetry.space_group_name_H-M   'P 1'
#
loop_
_entity.id
_entity.type
_entity.pdbx_description
1 polymer ?
#
loop_
_entity_poly.entity_id
_entity_poly.type
_entity_poly.pdbx_seq_one_letter_code
_entity_poly.pdbx_strand_id
1 'polypeptide(L)'
;MTASASPAAGAATATPQPSFIVPSGQPASAPLTRVALAYIEARFKLYLRFGEPARTLRLDDWRRCAVFLPGAMLCRIRWQANDYGTIRWQLMVMQACTPLDAAQRIPGVQPGARLLLHTEGDANVRAVLERIDGIEAQGIAVIDVSPAYWRTLGNRLAARSPLPEYTAERHAAWLAGKVLP
;
A
#
# COMPACT_ATOMS: atom_id res chain seq x y z
N MET A 1 37.09 57.92 -44.96
CA MET A 1 38.04 57.85 -43.82
C MET A 1 37.27 57.35 -42.61
N THR A 2 37.75 56.24 -42.01
CA THR A 2 37.59 55.77 -40.61
C THR A 2 36.17 55.68 -40.02
N ALA A 3 35.55 54.49 -39.96
CA ALA A 3 35.69 53.45 -38.91
C ALA A 3 34.65 53.61 -37.79
N SER A 4 33.55 52.86 -37.88
CA SER A 4 32.62 52.61 -36.77
C SER A 4 32.84 51.21 -36.22
N ALA A 5 33.00 51.12 -34.91
CA ALA A 5 33.19 49.88 -34.16
C ALA A 5 31.85 49.28 -33.70
N SER A 6 31.73 47.96 -33.84
CA SER A 6 30.86 47.05 -33.05
C SER A 6 31.45 46.82 -31.64
N PRO A 7 30.78 46.24 -30.61
CA PRO A 7 29.87 45.06 -30.63
C PRO A 7 28.63 45.22 -29.68
N ALA A 8 27.75 44.27 -29.36
CA ALA A 8 27.79 42.82 -29.36
C ALA A 8 26.38 42.21 -29.43
N ALA A 9 26.33 41.00 -29.99
CA ALA A 9 25.18 40.12 -30.07
C ALA A 9 24.85 39.47 -28.71
N GLY A 10 23.57 39.19 -28.48
CA GLY A 10 23.08 38.37 -27.38
C GLY A 10 21.81 37.64 -27.80
N ALA A 11 21.92 36.70 -28.73
CA ALA A 11 20.84 35.79 -29.09
C ALA A 11 20.65 34.75 -27.98
N ALA A 12 19.52 34.80 -27.29
CA ALA A 12 19.11 33.78 -26.33
C ALA A 12 18.55 32.57 -27.09
N THR A 13 19.42 31.62 -27.44
CA THR A 13 19.01 30.28 -27.87
C THR A 13 18.50 29.50 -26.67
N ALA A 14 17.20 29.25 -26.64
CA ALA A 14 16.56 28.29 -25.76
C ALA A 14 17.08 26.88 -26.07
N THR A 15 17.84 26.29 -25.15
CA THR A 15 18.18 24.85 -25.17
C THR A 15 16.95 24.01 -24.82
N PRO A 16 16.55 23.05 -25.66
CA PRO A 16 15.51 22.09 -25.30
C PRO A 16 16.06 21.09 -24.28
N GLN A 17 15.35 20.93 -23.16
CA GLN A 17 15.65 19.89 -22.18
C GLN A 17 15.43 18.50 -22.81
N PRO A 18 16.32 17.53 -22.60
CA PRO A 18 16.11 16.17 -23.08
C PRO A 18 14.91 15.56 -22.35
N SER A 19 13.82 15.42 -23.10
CA SER A 19 12.67 14.62 -22.71
C SER A 19 13.15 13.17 -22.60
N PHE A 20 13.19 12.64 -21.37
CA PHE A 20 13.32 11.21 -21.17
C PHE A 20 11.97 10.55 -21.52
N ILE A 21 11.73 10.38 -22.83
CA ILE A 21 10.81 9.37 -23.32
C ILE A 21 11.54 8.03 -23.14
N VAL A 22 11.04 7.20 -22.25
CA VAL A 22 11.38 5.77 -22.21
C VAL A 22 10.21 5.04 -22.87
N PRO A 23 10.31 4.60 -24.14
CA PRO A 23 9.40 3.61 -24.68
C PRO A 23 10.10 2.26 -24.58
N SER A 24 9.58 1.35 -23.77
CA SER A 24 9.91 -0.06 -23.90
C SER A 24 8.70 -0.87 -23.51
N GLY A 25 8.01 -1.37 -24.53
CA GLY A 25 6.90 -2.29 -24.39
C GLY A 25 7.33 -3.54 -23.65
N GLN A 26 6.51 -3.93 -22.68
CA GLN A 26 6.40 -5.30 -22.21
C GLN A 26 4.91 -5.63 -22.34
N PRO A 27 4.52 -6.78 -22.93
CA PRO A 27 3.12 -7.15 -23.08
C PRO A 27 2.43 -7.14 -21.71
N ALA A 28 1.12 -6.87 -21.71
CA ALA A 28 0.23 -6.73 -20.56
C ALA A 28 0.34 -7.89 -19.55
N SER A 29 1.39 -7.90 -18.75
CA SER A 29 1.41 -8.58 -17.45
C SER A 29 0.57 -7.69 -16.54
N ALA A 30 -0.52 -8.23 -16.00
CA ALA A 30 -1.35 -7.49 -15.05
C ALA A 30 -0.45 -6.77 -14.02
N PRO A 31 -0.69 -5.49 -13.74
CA PRO A 31 0.26 -4.66 -13.02
C PRO A 31 0.42 -5.20 -11.61
N LEU A 32 1.57 -5.81 -11.33
CA LEU A 32 1.90 -6.32 -10.00
C LEU A 32 1.95 -5.16 -9.01
N THR A 33 1.26 -5.28 -7.89
CA THR A 33 1.27 -4.26 -6.85
C THR A 33 2.58 -4.35 -6.06
N ARG A 34 3.36 -3.27 -6.11
CA ARG A 34 4.62 -3.10 -5.38
C ARG A 34 4.35 -2.32 -4.11
N VAL A 35 4.71 -2.88 -2.96
CA VAL A 35 4.56 -2.26 -1.64
C VAL A 35 5.94 -2.04 -1.03
N ALA A 36 6.27 -0.78 -0.78
CA ALA A 36 7.49 -0.37 -0.12
C ALA A 36 7.40 -0.66 1.38
N LEU A 37 8.48 -1.24 1.90
CA LEU A 37 8.74 -1.56 3.29
C LEU A 37 10.05 -0.87 3.67
N ALA A 38 10.13 -0.40 4.91
CA ALA A 38 11.35 0.23 5.39
C ALA A 38 11.50 0.03 6.89
N TYR A 39 12.75 -0.08 7.33
CA TYR A 39 13.10 -0.28 8.72
C TYR A 39 14.25 0.64 9.08
N ILE A 40 14.00 1.54 10.02
CA ILE A 40 15.00 2.38 10.65
C ILE A 40 14.91 2.08 12.14
N GLU A 41 16.01 1.60 12.68
CA GLU A 41 16.10 1.18 14.08
C GLU A 41 15.59 2.29 15.02
N ALA A 42 14.82 1.86 16.02
CA ALA A 42 14.17 2.69 17.04
C ALA A 42 13.19 3.80 16.57
N ARG A 43 13.19 4.21 15.29
CA ARG A 43 12.45 5.40 14.82
C ARG A 43 11.34 5.10 13.84
N PHE A 44 11.51 4.13 12.94
CA PHE A 44 10.54 3.92 11.86
C PHE A 44 10.46 2.45 11.45
N LYS A 45 9.26 1.89 11.47
CA LYS A 45 8.99 0.52 11.01
C LYS A 45 7.81 0.55 10.06
N LEU A 46 8.05 0.14 8.82
CA LEU A 46 7.04 -0.06 7.80
C LEU A 46 7.14 -1.49 7.29
N TYR A 47 6.22 -2.33 7.76
CA TYR A 47 6.25 -3.77 7.55
C TYR A 47 4.87 -4.31 7.19
N LEU A 48 4.82 -5.57 6.77
CA LEU A 48 3.58 -6.29 6.50
C LEU A 48 3.19 -7.11 7.73
N ARG A 49 1.95 -6.98 8.20
CA ARG A 49 1.38 -7.87 9.23
C ARG A 49 0.91 -9.20 8.64
N PHE A 50 0.35 -9.15 7.44
CA PHE A 50 0.00 -10.33 6.65
C PHE A 50 -0.02 -9.98 5.16
N GLY A 51 -0.02 -11.02 4.33
CA GLY A 51 0.01 -10.94 2.88
C GLY A 51 1.16 -11.79 2.34
N GLU A 52 0.90 -12.51 1.27
CA GLU A 52 1.90 -13.36 0.62
C GLU A 52 2.52 -12.63 -0.57
N PRO A 53 3.76 -12.10 -0.43
CA PRO A 53 4.43 -11.49 -1.55
C PRO A 53 4.91 -12.57 -2.52
N ALA A 54 4.58 -12.42 -3.79
CA ALA A 54 5.11 -13.28 -4.85
C ALA A 54 6.62 -13.11 -4.99
N ARG A 55 7.14 -11.90 -4.75
CA ARG A 55 8.58 -11.61 -4.74
C ARG A 55 8.90 -10.54 -3.72
N THR A 56 10.06 -10.64 -3.07
CA THR A 56 10.60 -9.56 -2.25
C THR A 56 11.92 -9.07 -2.85
N LEU A 57 11.96 -7.79 -3.19
CA LEU A 57 13.12 -7.11 -3.74
C LEU A 57 13.76 -6.27 -2.64
N ARG A 58 15.04 -6.49 -2.34
CA ARG A 58 15.80 -5.61 -1.45
C ARG A 58 16.31 -4.44 -2.27
N LEU A 59 15.94 -3.22 -1.88
CA LEU A 59 16.39 -2.00 -2.55
C LEU A 59 17.68 -1.50 -1.91
N ASP A 60 17.67 -1.39 -0.58
CA ASP A 60 18.81 -1.01 0.26
C ASP A 60 18.78 -1.84 1.55
N ASP A 61 19.76 -1.67 2.44
CA ASP A 61 19.81 -2.41 3.71
C ASP A 61 18.60 -2.15 4.63
N TRP A 62 17.98 -0.97 4.48
CA TRP A 62 16.88 -0.47 5.29
C TRP A 62 15.57 -0.35 4.51
N ARG A 63 15.55 -0.65 3.20
CA ARG A 63 14.37 -0.55 2.32
C ARG A 63 14.17 -1.82 1.51
N ARG A 64 12.94 -2.35 1.53
CA ARG A 64 12.54 -3.54 0.76
C ARG A 64 11.25 -3.24 0.00
N CYS A 65 11.00 -3.99 -1.05
CA CYS A 65 9.78 -3.90 -1.84
C CYS A 65 9.17 -5.30 -1.96
N ALA A 66 7.95 -5.45 -1.44
CA ALA A 66 7.15 -6.66 -1.60
C ALA A 66 6.27 -6.52 -2.85
N VAL A 67 6.32 -7.51 -3.73
CA VAL A 67 5.58 -7.54 -4.98
C VAL A 67 4.45 -8.55 -4.85
N PHE A 68 3.22 -8.12 -5.13
CA PHE A 68 2.00 -8.88 -4.97
C PHE A 68 1.32 -9.12 -6.31
N LEU A 69 0.66 -10.28 -6.42
CA LEU A 69 -0.24 -10.58 -7.52
C LEU A 69 -1.50 -9.71 -7.44
N PRO A 70 -2.16 -9.40 -8.56
CA PRO A 70 -3.44 -8.70 -8.55
C PRO A 70 -4.47 -9.44 -7.69
N GLY A 71 -5.29 -8.70 -6.95
CA GLY A 71 -6.31 -9.26 -6.06
C GLY A 71 -5.79 -9.80 -4.73
N ALA A 72 -4.47 -9.88 -4.51
CA ALA A 72 -3.88 -10.33 -3.26
C ALA A 72 -4.21 -9.39 -2.09
N MET A 73 -4.59 -9.97 -0.96
CA MET A 73 -4.88 -9.26 0.29
C MET A 73 -3.61 -9.06 1.10
N LEU A 74 -3.42 -7.85 1.61
CA LEU A 74 -2.24 -7.51 2.40
C LEU A 74 -2.56 -6.46 3.48
N CYS A 75 -1.86 -6.54 4.60
CA CYS A 75 -1.93 -5.55 5.66
C CYS A 75 -0.55 -4.96 5.92
N ARG A 76 -0.48 -3.63 5.81
CA ARG A 76 0.72 -2.85 6.05
C ARG A 76 0.58 -2.06 7.34
N ILE A 77 1.58 -2.13 8.20
CA ILE A 77 1.66 -1.35 9.42
C ILE A 77 2.81 -0.36 9.30
N ARG A 78 2.51 0.91 9.58
CA ARG A 78 3.47 2.00 9.74
C ARG A 78 3.51 2.38 11.20
N TRP A 79 4.65 2.18 11.83
CA TRP A 79 4.95 2.63 13.17
C TRP A 79 6.11 3.61 13.12
N GLN A 80 6.00 4.70 13.86
CA GLN A 80 7.00 5.76 13.95
C GLN A 80 7.07 6.27 15.38
N ALA A 81 8.28 6.41 15.90
CA ALA A 81 8.56 6.96 17.21
C ALA A 81 9.63 8.05 17.15
N ASN A 82 9.58 8.96 18.11
CA ASN A 82 10.67 9.86 18.47
C ASN A 82 11.21 9.48 19.85
N ASP A 83 12.11 10.32 20.35
CA ASP A 83 12.74 10.15 21.66
C ASP A 83 11.73 10.27 22.82
N TYR A 84 10.49 10.69 22.55
CA TYR A 84 9.40 10.82 23.53
C TYR A 84 8.33 9.73 23.40
N GLY A 85 8.47 8.79 22.45
CA GLY A 85 7.56 7.67 22.26
C GLY A 85 6.94 7.58 20.87
N THR A 86 5.85 6.82 20.75
CA THR A 86 5.18 6.57 19.45
C THR A 86 4.46 7.83 18.96
N ILE A 87 4.91 8.37 17.83
CA ILE A 87 4.28 9.54 17.19
C ILE A 87 3.13 9.10 16.29
N ARG A 88 3.34 8.02 15.53
CA ARG A 88 2.35 7.55 14.56
C ARG A 88 2.32 6.05 14.51
N TRP A 89 1.13 5.50 14.70
CA TRP A 89 0.85 4.10 14.46
C TRP A 89 -0.37 4.02 13.54
N GLN A 90 -0.17 3.41 12.38
CA GLN A 90 -1.14 3.32 11.31
C GLN A 90 -1.18 1.89 10.81
N LEU A 91 -2.38 1.38 10.60
CA LEU A 91 -2.65 0.08 10.00
C LEU A 91 -3.52 0.27 8.76
N MET A 92 -3.12 -0.38 7.66
CA MET A 92 -3.83 -0.34 6.40
C MET A 92 -4.03 -1.76 5.88
N VAL A 93 -5.29 -2.18 5.73
CA VAL A 93 -5.64 -3.40 5.00
C VAL A 93 -6.02 -3.01 3.58
N MET A 94 -5.38 -3.65 2.62
CA MET A 94 -5.44 -3.29 1.22
C MET A 94 -5.56 -4.55 0.37
N GLN A 95 -6.12 -4.39 -0.83
CA GLN A 95 -6.11 -5.40 -1.87
C GLN A 95 -5.33 -4.88 -3.07
N ALA A 96 -4.41 -5.70 -3.59
CA ALA A 96 -3.68 -5.41 -4.81
C ALA A 96 -4.66 -5.17 -5.98
N CYS A 97 -4.50 -4.08 -6.71
CA CYS A 97 -5.44 -3.71 -7.76
C CYS A 97 -5.37 -4.69 -8.94
N THR A 98 -6.54 -5.04 -9.46
CA THR A 98 -6.65 -5.59 -10.82
C THR A 98 -6.70 -4.43 -11.84
N PRO A 99 -6.40 -4.67 -13.13
CA PRO A 99 -6.44 -3.63 -14.16
C PRO A 99 -7.74 -2.81 -14.24
N LEU A 100 -8.85 -3.37 -13.76
CA LEU A 100 -10.19 -2.79 -13.82
C LEU A 100 -10.64 -2.13 -12.50
N ASP A 101 -9.87 -2.27 -11.41
CA ASP A 101 -10.24 -1.74 -10.11
C ASP A 101 -9.95 -0.23 -9.99
N ALA A 102 -10.82 0.47 -9.25
CA ALA A 102 -10.54 1.82 -8.79
C ALA A 102 -9.36 1.83 -7.82
N ALA A 103 -8.17 2.19 -8.33
CA ALA A 103 -6.94 2.23 -7.55
C ALA A 103 -6.83 3.50 -6.71
N GLN A 104 -6.59 3.36 -5.41
CA GLN A 104 -6.23 4.48 -4.55
C GLN A 104 -4.71 4.67 -4.56
N ARG A 105 -4.26 5.92 -4.74
CA ARG A 105 -2.85 6.28 -4.60
C ARG A 105 -2.47 6.27 -3.13
N ILE A 106 -1.61 5.32 -2.76
CA ILE A 106 -1.12 5.15 -1.39
C ILE A 106 0.40 5.33 -1.44
N PRO A 107 0.99 6.18 -0.59
CA PRO A 107 2.43 6.39 -0.56
C PRO A 107 3.19 5.06 -0.36
N GLY A 108 4.16 4.80 -1.24
CA GLY A 108 4.91 3.55 -1.24
C GLY A 108 4.14 2.35 -1.80
N VAL A 109 3.00 2.53 -2.47
CA VAL A 109 2.30 1.47 -3.19
C VAL A 109 2.13 1.89 -4.65
N GLN A 110 2.63 1.07 -5.58
CA GLN A 110 2.56 1.33 -7.03
C GLN A 110 2.00 0.11 -7.77
N PRO A 111 1.08 0.26 -8.74
CA PRO A 111 0.47 1.52 -9.22
C PRO A 111 -0.54 2.14 -8.22
N GLY A 112 -1.02 1.33 -7.28
CA GLY A 112 -1.98 1.69 -6.25
C GLY A 112 -2.53 0.42 -5.60
N ALA A 113 -3.44 0.58 -4.65
CA ALA A 113 -4.18 -0.54 -4.08
C ALA A 113 -5.61 -0.10 -3.74
N ARG A 114 -6.52 -1.08 -3.65
CA ARG A 114 -7.86 -0.85 -3.13
C ARG A 114 -7.78 -0.83 -1.61
N LEU A 115 -7.96 0.34 -1.01
CA LEU A 115 -7.97 0.49 0.44
C LEU A 115 -9.27 -0.07 1.01
N LEU A 116 -9.17 -0.98 1.98
CA LEU A 116 -10.32 -1.64 2.60
C LEU A 116 -10.53 -1.15 4.02
N LEU A 117 -9.45 -1.01 4.78
CA LEU A 117 -9.45 -0.49 6.13
C LEU A 117 -8.23 0.40 6.29
N HIS A 118 -8.45 1.56 6.89
CA HIS A 118 -7.40 2.46 7.33
C HIS A 118 -7.74 2.92 8.74
N THR A 119 -6.78 2.77 9.64
CA THR A 119 -6.91 3.29 10.98
C THR A 119 -5.58 3.82 11.49
N GLU A 120 -5.69 4.81 12.38
CA GLU A 120 -4.56 5.44 13.06
C GLU A 120 -4.88 5.53 14.56
N GLY A 121 -3.81 5.53 15.35
CA GLY A 121 -3.88 5.66 16.81
C GLY A 121 -3.83 4.31 17.53
N ASP A 122 -3.31 4.35 18.75
CA ASP A 122 -2.99 3.16 19.54
C ASP A 122 -4.22 2.28 19.80
N ALA A 123 -5.30 2.85 20.33
CA ALA A 123 -6.52 2.10 20.66
C ALA A 123 -7.15 1.42 19.44
N ASN A 124 -7.28 2.14 18.31
CA ASN A 124 -7.92 1.58 17.12
C ASN A 124 -7.04 0.53 16.44
N VAL A 125 -5.73 0.77 16.35
CA VAL A 125 -4.80 -0.19 15.74
C VAL A 125 -4.75 -1.46 16.59
N ARG A 126 -4.70 -1.36 17.92
CA ARG A 126 -4.79 -2.53 18.81
C ARG A 126 -6.10 -3.27 18.64
N ALA A 127 -7.23 -2.57 18.63
CA ALA A 127 -8.54 -3.21 18.44
C ALA A 127 -8.63 -3.96 17.10
N VAL A 128 -8.01 -3.46 16.02
CA VAL A 128 -7.94 -4.18 14.74
C VAL A 128 -7.00 -5.38 14.81
N LEU A 129 -5.85 -5.25 15.47
CA LEU A 129 -4.91 -6.35 15.66
C LEU A 129 -5.54 -7.49 16.47
N GLU A 130 -6.26 -7.18 17.55
CA GLU A 130 -7.02 -8.17 18.33
C GLU A 130 -8.05 -8.92 17.47
N ARG A 131 -8.68 -8.24 16.51
CA ARG A 131 -9.61 -8.89 15.57
C ARG A 131 -8.89 -9.77 14.56
N ILE A 132 -7.70 -9.36 14.11
CA ILE A 132 -6.86 -10.20 13.25
C ILE A 132 -6.44 -11.46 14.02
N ASP A 133 -5.96 -11.30 15.25
CA ASP A 133 -5.51 -12.41 16.08
C ASP A 133 -6.66 -13.38 16.40
N GLY A 134 -7.88 -12.87 16.64
CA GLY A 134 -9.08 -13.69 16.81
C GLY A 134 -9.54 -14.44 15.55
N ILE A 135 -9.20 -13.96 14.36
CA ILE A 135 -9.42 -14.68 13.09
C ILE A 135 -8.38 -15.77 12.90
N GLU A 136 -7.10 -15.44 13.15
CA GLU A 136 -6.00 -16.41 13.08
C GLU A 136 -6.20 -17.55 14.08
N ALA A 137 -6.73 -17.26 15.28
CA ALA A 137 -7.06 -18.26 16.30
C ALA A 137 -8.17 -19.24 15.85
N GLN A 138 -9.03 -18.86 14.91
CA GLN A 138 -10.01 -19.76 14.29
C GLN A 138 -9.40 -20.66 13.19
N GLY A 139 -8.10 -20.53 12.92
CA GLY A 139 -7.42 -21.24 11.84
C GLY A 139 -7.70 -20.67 10.45
N ILE A 140 -8.28 -19.47 10.37
CA ILE A 140 -8.60 -18.81 9.09
C ILE A 140 -7.42 -17.95 8.69
N ALA A 141 -6.89 -18.18 7.48
CA ALA A 141 -5.86 -17.32 6.93
C ALA A 141 -6.43 -15.92 6.66
N VAL A 142 -5.81 -14.89 7.24
CA VAL A 142 -6.29 -13.49 7.17
C VAL A 142 -6.35 -12.97 5.73
N ILE A 143 -5.52 -13.54 4.85
CA ILE A 143 -5.50 -13.26 3.41
C ILE A 143 -6.79 -13.71 2.69
N ASP A 144 -7.52 -14.69 3.24
CA ASP A 144 -8.75 -15.23 2.65
C ASP A 144 -10.02 -14.59 3.19
N VAL A 145 -9.90 -13.72 4.20
CA VAL A 145 -11.00 -12.96 4.78
C VAL A 145 -11.63 -12.06 3.72
N SER A 146 -12.97 -11.98 3.73
CA SER A 146 -13.73 -11.19 2.77
C SER A 146 -13.33 -9.70 2.76
N PRO A 147 -13.07 -9.08 1.58
CA PRO A 147 -12.86 -7.64 1.47
C PRO A 147 -14.03 -6.80 2.00
N ALA A 148 -15.25 -7.33 1.96
CA ALA A 148 -16.43 -6.64 2.49
C ALA A 148 -16.42 -6.57 4.03
N TYR A 149 -15.88 -7.60 4.69
CA TYR A 149 -15.70 -7.59 6.14
C TYR A 149 -14.73 -6.47 6.56
N TRP A 150 -13.58 -6.35 5.89
CA TRP A 150 -12.61 -5.29 6.18
C TRP A 150 -13.19 -3.88 6.03
N ARG A 151 -14.01 -3.65 4.99
CA ARG A 151 -14.72 -2.36 4.84
C ARG A 151 -15.73 -2.12 5.96
N THR A 152 -16.48 -3.15 6.34
CA THR A 152 -17.44 -3.05 7.44
C THR A 152 -16.74 -2.74 8.76
N LEU A 153 -15.62 -3.41 9.03
CA LEU A 153 -14.79 -3.17 10.20
C LEU A 153 -14.26 -1.73 10.23
N GLY A 154 -13.75 -1.24 9.09
CA GLY A 154 -13.30 0.15 8.94
C GLY A 154 -14.42 1.17 9.18
N ASN A 155 -15.60 0.92 8.60
CA ASN A 155 -16.77 1.78 8.79
C ASN A 155 -17.22 1.80 10.26
N ARG A 156 -17.21 0.67 10.95
CA ARG A 156 -17.57 0.60 12.38
C ARG A 156 -16.56 1.28 13.29
N LEU A 157 -15.26 1.19 12.97
CA LEU A 157 -14.23 1.96 13.67
C LEU A 157 -14.45 3.46 13.54
N ALA A 158 -14.71 3.94 12.32
CA ALA A 158 -15.00 5.36 12.08
C ALA A 158 -16.26 5.82 12.82
N ALA A 159 -17.28 4.95 12.88
CA ALA A 159 -18.53 5.20 13.61
C ALA A 159 -18.45 4.91 15.13
N ARG A 160 -17.28 4.55 15.67
CA ARG A 160 -17.07 4.16 17.09
C ARG A 160 -18.07 3.11 17.58
N SER A 161 -18.47 2.22 16.69
CA SER A 161 -19.46 1.18 16.93
C SER A 161 -18.79 -0.15 17.29
N PRO A 162 -19.50 -1.08 17.94
CA PRO A 162 -18.93 -2.38 18.30
C PRO A 162 -18.42 -3.11 17.06
N LEU A 163 -17.17 -3.58 17.14
CA LEU A 163 -16.50 -4.23 16.02
C LEU A 163 -17.16 -5.58 15.72
N PRO A 164 -17.43 -5.90 14.45
CA PRO A 164 -18.05 -7.16 14.08
C PRO A 164 -17.03 -8.30 14.24
N GLU A 165 -17.49 -9.41 14.80
CA GLU A 165 -16.72 -10.66 14.77
C GLU A 165 -16.79 -11.29 13.37
N TYR A 166 -15.72 -11.99 13.02
CA TYR A 166 -15.65 -12.79 11.80
C TYR A 166 -15.72 -14.25 12.22
N THR A 167 -16.79 -14.94 11.80
CA THR A 167 -17.06 -16.32 12.15
C THR A 167 -16.73 -17.26 11.00
N ALA A 168 -16.45 -18.51 11.31
CA ALA A 168 -16.24 -19.58 10.32
C ALA A 168 -17.42 -19.72 9.35
N GLU A 169 -18.67 -19.57 9.81
CA GLU A 169 -19.86 -19.60 8.95
C GLU A 169 -19.85 -18.50 7.88
N ARG A 170 -19.52 -17.27 8.29
CA ARG A 170 -19.38 -16.13 7.37
C ARG A 170 -18.22 -16.38 6.39
N HIS A 171 -17.16 -17.02 6.84
CA HIS A 171 -16.05 -17.41 5.98
C HIS A 171 -16.47 -18.44 4.93
N ALA A 172 -17.18 -19.50 5.33
CA ALA A 172 -17.69 -20.52 4.42
C ALA A 172 -18.66 -19.93 3.38
N ALA A 173 -19.57 -19.05 3.79
CA ALA A 173 -20.48 -18.36 2.88
C ALA A 173 -19.74 -17.48 1.85
N TRP A 174 -18.67 -16.80 2.29
CA TRP A 174 -17.81 -16.03 1.40
C TRP A 174 -17.05 -16.92 0.40
N LEU A 175 -16.49 -18.05 0.86
CA LEU A 175 -15.82 -19.00 -0.01
C LEU A 175 -16.78 -19.60 -1.04
N ALA A 176 -18.00 -19.97 -0.63
CA ALA A 176 -19.04 -20.44 -1.55
C ALA A 176 -19.37 -19.38 -2.62
N GLY A 177 -19.49 -18.11 -2.20
CA GLY A 177 -19.73 -16.99 -3.11
C GLY A 177 -18.59 -16.69 -4.10
N LYS A 178 -17.34 -17.07 -3.79
CA LYS A 178 -16.21 -16.97 -4.74
C LYS A 178 -16.24 -18.03 -5.84
N VAL A 179 -16.89 -19.17 -5.60
CA VAL A 179 -16.95 -20.30 -6.54
C VAL A 179 -18.10 -20.15 -7.55
N LEU A 180 -19.07 -19.29 -7.26
CA LEU A 180 -20.15 -18.97 -8.19
C LEU A 180 -19.63 -18.02 -9.30
N PRO A 181 -19.81 -18.39 -10.59
CA PRO A 181 -19.34 -17.62 -11.75
C PRO A 181 -20.09 -16.31 -11.98
#